data_AF-A0A9D1R0V9-F1
#
_entry.id   AF-A0A9D1R0V9-F1
#
_cell.length_a   1.000
_cell.length_b   1.000
_cell.length_c   1.000
_cell.angle_alpha   90.00
_cell.angle_beta   90.00
_cell.angle_gamma   90.00
#
_symmetry.space_group_name_H-M   'P 1'
#
loop_
_entity.id
_entity.type
_entity.pdbx_description
1 polymer ?
#
loop_
_entity_poly.entity_id
_entity_poly.type
_entity_poly.pdbx_seq_one_letter_code
_entity_poly.pdbx_strand_id
1 'polypeptide(L)'
;MNQSGLYLPVSDDTPCRDSRKAEILAALKAQQAGLTDLYSEWCAFTGETRQKASELERKYHRLTGGLYPALLDAVTPRRNLSRDHLSGTLQGLSYDSRTWLDEGLSRMRTALLMAKQASRLLEDFIERQEEAEGVRHE
;
A
#
# COMPACT_ATOMS: atom_id res chain seq x y z
N MET A 1 64.81 -17.46 31.69
CA MET A 1 64.30 -18.29 30.58
C MET A 1 63.14 -19.10 31.15
N ASN A 2 61.88 -19.04 30.72
CA ASN A 2 61.23 -18.46 29.56
C ASN A 2 59.87 -17.89 29.96
N GLN A 3 59.51 -16.74 29.39
CA GLN A 3 58.14 -16.24 29.34
C GLN A 3 57.46 -16.90 28.13
N SER A 4 56.35 -17.61 28.34
CA SER A 4 55.48 -18.05 27.26
C SER A 4 54.22 -17.18 27.32
N GLY A 5 54.26 -16.07 26.57
CA GLY A 5 53.09 -15.25 26.32
C GLY A 5 52.11 -16.01 25.45
N LEU A 6 50.92 -16.27 25.98
CA LEU A 6 49.76 -16.69 25.20
C LEU A 6 49.29 -15.50 24.36
N TYR A 7 49.75 -15.43 23.12
CA TYR A 7 49.10 -14.62 22.10
C TYR A 7 47.83 -15.35 21.67
N LEU A 8 46.66 -14.90 22.16
CA LEU A 8 45.41 -15.21 21.49
C LEU A 8 45.40 -14.47 20.15
N PRO A 9 45.06 -15.14 19.03
CA PRO A 9 44.73 -14.41 17.82
C PRO A 9 43.45 -13.62 18.10
N VAL A 10 43.52 -12.29 17.95
CA VAL A 10 42.34 -11.47 17.73
C VAL A 10 41.70 -12.03 16.47
N SER A 11 40.60 -12.76 16.64
CA SER A 11 39.79 -13.23 15.53
C SER A 11 39.11 -11.99 14.97
N ASP A 12 39.68 -11.46 13.90
CA ASP A 12 39.13 -10.38 13.10
C ASP A 12 37.82 -10.89 12.47
N ASP A 13 36.68 -10.69 13.16
CA ASP A 13 35.33 -11.06 12.69
C ASP A 13 34.84 -10.15 11.52
N THR A 14 35.70 -9.23 11.09
CA THR A 14 35.52 -8.20 10.06
C THR A 14 34.96 -8.73 8.72
N PRO A 15 35.46 -9.86 8.14
CA PRO A 15 34.97 -10.36 6.84
C PRO A 15 33.53 -10.88 6.88
N CYS A 16 33.09 -11.41 8.03
CA CYS A 16 31.74 -11.95 8.21
C CYS A 16 30.70 -10.81 8.32
N ARG A 17 31.08 -9.71 8.97
CA ARG A 17 30.23 -8.53 9.17
C ARG A 17 29.97 -7.79 7.86
N ASP A 18 31.01 -7.64 7.03
CA ASP A 18 30.90 -6.97 5.73
C ASP A 18 30.05 -7.77 4.74
N SER A 19 30.18 -9.11 4.72
CA SER A 19 29.30 -9.98 3.92
C SER A 19 27.84 -9.86 4.35
N ARG A 20 27.56 -9.94 5.65
CA ARG A 20 26.19 -9.84 6.18
C ARG A 20 25.56 -8.47 5.91
N LYS A 21 26.34 -7.41 5.99
CA LYS A 21 25.89 -6.05 5.63
C LYS A 21 25.54 -5.95 4.15
N ALA A 22 26.43 -6.42 3.27
CA ALA A 22 26.20 -6.42 1.83
C ALA A 22 24.93 -7.20 1.46
N GLU A 23 24.68 -8.33 2.12
CA GLU A 23 23.45 -9.11 1.97
C GLU A 23 22.20 -8.30 2.37
N ILE A 24 22.22 -7.59 3.50
CA ILE A 24 21.08 -6.78 3.96
C ILE A 24 20.81 -5.62 3.00
N LEU A 25 21.86 -4.93 2.54
CA LEU A 25 21.72 -3.84 1.56
C LEU A 25 21.18 -4.35 0.22
N ALA A 26 21.66 -5.52 -0.25
CA ALA A 26 21.12 -6.16 -1.45
C ALA A 26 19.64 -6.53 -1.29
N ALA A 27 19.25 -7.07 -0.13
CA ALA A 27 17.86 -7.39 0.19
C ALA A 27 16.97 -6.13 0.22
N LEU A 28 17.44 -5.02 0.81
CA LEU A 28 16.72 -3.75 0.84
C LEU A 28 16.55 -3.17 -0.57
N LYS A 29 17.58 -3.24 -1.41
CA LYS A 29 17.51 -2.81 -2.82
C LYS A 29 16.52 -3.65 -3.62
N ALA A 30 16.55 -4.97 -3.46
CA ALA A 30 15.58 -5.87 -4.08
C ALA A 30 14.14 -5.59 -3.61
N GLN A 31 13.96 -5.33 -2.32
CA GLN A 31 12.65 -4.96 -1.77
C GLN A 31 12.14 -3.63 -2.32
N GLN A 32 13.01 -2.62 -2.46
CA GLN A 32 12.64 -1.33 -3.07
C GLN A 32 12.27 -1.46 -4.55
N ALA A 33 12.98 -2.31 -5.30
CA ALA A 33 12.63 -2.63 -6.68
C ALA A 33 11.24 -3.28 -6.74
N GLY A 34 11.00 -4.34 -5.95
CA GLY A 34 9.69 -5.00 -5.88
C GLY A 34 8.55 -4.08 -5.45
N LEU A 35 8.78 -3.17 -4.49
CA LEU A 35 7.79 -2.17 -4.09
C LEU A 35 7.52 -1.13 -5.19
N THR A 36 8.50 -0.83 -6.04
CA THR A 36 8.33 0.10 -7.16
C THR A 36 7.53 -0.53 -8.29
N ASP A 37 7.79 -1.79 -8.58
CA ASP A 37 7.01 -2.56 -9.56
C ASP A 37 5.57 -2.72 -9.08
N LEU A 38 5.38 -3.14 -7.82
CA LEU A 38 4.07 -3.27 -7.19
C LEU A 38 3.30 -1.94 -7.15
N TYR A 39 3.97 -0.81 -6.91
CA TYR A 39 3.33 0.51 -6.97
C TYR A 39 2.83 0.85 -8.38
N SER A 40 3.59 0.46 -9.42
CA SER A 40 3.22 0.69 -10.81
C SER A 40 2.02 -0.18 -11.21
N GLU A 41 2.05 -1.47 -10.84
CA GLU A 41 0.92 -2.39 -10.98
C GLU A 41 -0.33 -1.87 -10.24
N TRP A 42 -0.15 -1.39 -9.01
CA TRP A 42 -1.23 -0.81 -8.22
C TRP A 42 -1.84 0.42 -8.90
N CYS A 43 -1.02 1.30 -9.48
CA CYS A 43 -1.51 2.46 -10.21
C CYS A 43 -2.35 2.05 -11.42
N ALA A 44 -1.90 1.08 -12.22
CA ALA A 44 -2.67 0.55 -13.34
C ALA A 44 -4.01 -0.05 -12.86
N PHE A 45 -3.95 -0.94 -11.85
CA PHE A 45 -5.12 -1.55 -11.23
C PHE A 45 -6.13 -0.51 -10.73
N THR A 46 -5.68 0.56 -10.06
CA THR A 46 -6.58 1.61 -9.56
C THR A 46 -7.27 2.37 -10.69
N GLY A 47 -6.57 2.59 -11.82
CA GLY A 47 -7.14 3.23 -13.00
C GLY A 47 -8.24 2.37 -13.63
N GLU A 48 -7.95 1.10 -13.87
CA GLU A 48 -8.91 0.14 -14.41
C GLU A 48 -10.13 -0.04 -13.48
N THR A 49 -9.89 -0.16 -12.18
CA THR A 49 -10.94 -0.33 -11.18
C THR A 49 -11.87 0.88 -11.12
N ARG A 50 -11.34 2.10 -11.12
CA ARG A 50 -12.15 3.33 -11.15
C ARG A 50 -12.95 3.47 -12.43
N GLN A 51 -12.35 3.12 -13.56
CA GLN A 51 -13.03 3.11 -14.84
C GLN A 51 -14.20 2.12 -14.82
N LYS A 52 -13.95 0.89 -14.35
CA LYS A 52 -14.97 -0.16 -14.27
C LYS A 52 -16.10 0.20 -13.30
N ALA A 53 -15.76 0.76 -12.14
CA ALA A 53 -16.73 1.24 -11.17
C ALA A 53 -17.61 2.34 -11.78
N SER A 54 -17.03 3.30 -12.49
CA SER A 54 -17.76 4.37 -13.17
C SER A 54 -18.69 3.84 -14.28
N GLU A 55 -18.31 2.77 -14.98
CA GLU A 55 -19.19 2.11 -15.95
C GLU A 55 -20.38 1.42 -15.29
N LEU A 56 -20.13 0.72 -14.17
CA LEU A 56 -21.19 0.03 -13.42
C LEU A 56 -22.15 1.04 -12.79
N GLU A 57 -21.65 2.13 -12.22
CA GLU A 57 -22.44 3.24 -11.67
C GLU A 57 -23.33 3.88 -12.74
N ARG A 58 -22.77 4.17 -13.93
CA ARG A 58 -23.57 4.67 -15.06
C ARG A 58 -24.66 3.70 -15.51
N LYS A 59 -24.36 2.39 -15.54
CA LYS A 59 -25.37 1.37 -15.87
C LYS A 59 -26.45 1.30 -14.79
N TYR A 60 -26.05 1.34 -13.52
CA TYR A 60 -26.95 1.36 -12.38
C TYR A 60 -27.91 2.56 -12.47
N HIS A 61 -27.39 3.78 -12.63
CA HIS A 61 -28.22 5.00 -12.76
C HIS A 61 -29.13 4.97 -13.98
N ARG A 62 -28.71 4.37 -15.09
CA ARG A 62 -29.59 4.20 -16.26
C ARG A 62 -30.77 3.26 -15.95
N LEU A 63 -30.52 2.17 -15.23
CA LEU A 63 -31.56 1.21 -14.86
C LEU A 63 -32.50 1.78 -13.78
N THR A 64 -31.96 2.47 -12.78
CA THR A 64 -32.73 3.01 -11.66
C THR A 64 -33.38 4.37 -11.95
N GLY A 65 -32.86 5.14 -12.92
CA GLY A 65 -33.44 6.40 -13.37
C GLY A 65 -34.50 6.24 -14.48
N GLY A 66 -34.65 5.04 -15.06
CA GLY A 66 -35.58 4.76 -16.15
C GLY A 66 -37.01 4.49 -15.67
N LEU A 67 -37.48 3.25 -15.81
CA LEU A 67 -38.85 2.86 -15.43
C LEU A 67 -39.04 2.76 -13.90
N TYR A 68 -37.95 2.69 -13.14
CA TYR A 68 -37.94 2.44 -11.70
C TYR A 68 -38.73 3.47 -10.88
N PRO A 69 -38.62 4.79 -11.12
CA PRO A 69 -39.41 5.79 -10.41
C PRO A 69 -40.92 5.63 -10.68
N ALA A 70 -41.32 5.34 -11.91
CA ALA A 70 -42.72 5.10 -12.27
C ALA A 70 -43.27 3.82 -11.61
N LEU A 71 -42.45 2.76 -11.51
CA LEU A 71 -42.80 1.54 -10.78
C LEU A 71 -42.91 1.79 -9.27
N LEU A 72 -42.00 2.59 -8.69
CA LEU A 72 -42.07 3.01 -7.30
C LEU A 72 -43.36 3.81 -7.04
N ASP A 73 -43.74 4.71 -7.94
CA ASP A 73 -44.97 5.51 -7.83
C ASP A 73 -46.24 4.65 -7.92
N ALA A 74 -46.23 3.57 -8.69
CA ALA A 74 -47.37 2.65 -8.79
C ALA A 74 -47.55 1.77 -7.53
N VAL A 75 -46.46 1.45 -6.81
CA VAL A 75 -46.47 0.49 -5.70
C VAL A 75 -46.48 1.18 -4.33
N THR A 76 -45.90 2.37 -4.18
CA THR A 76 -45.78 3.10 -2.90
C THR A 76 -47.12 3.44 -2.23
N PRO A 77 -48.17 3.92 -2.95
CA PRO A 77 -49.47 4.20 -2.33
C PRO A 77 -50.17 2.95 -1.80
N ARG A 78 -49.90 1.79 -2.41
CA ARG A 78 -50.55 0.51 -2.05
C ARG A 78 -49.96 -0.15 -0.81
N ARG A 79 -48.78 0.28 -0.36
CA ARG A 79 -48.04 -0.37 0.74
C ARG A 79 -47.65 0.57 1.88
N ASN A 80 -48.16 1.80 1.91
CA ASN A 80 -47.72 2.84 2.87
C ASN A 80 -46.19 3.01 2.91
N LEU A 81 -45.52 2.84 1.76
CA LEU A 81 -44.06 2.96 1.65
C LEU A 81 -43.68 4.39 1.28
N SER A 82 -42.67 4.95 1.96
CA SER A 82 -42.12 6.25 1.61
C SER A 82 -41.25 6.16 0.36
N ARG A 83 -41.70 6.82 -0.71
CA ARG A 83 -40.98 6.94 -1.99
C ARG A 83 -39.60 7.57 -1.81
N ASP A 84 -39.54 8.64 -1.03
CA ASP A 84 -38.31 9.41 -0.81
C ASP A 84 -37.29 8.58 -0.03
N HIS A 85 -37.76 7.79 0.94
CA HIS A 85 -36.90 6.89 1.69
C HIS A 85 -36.30 5.78 0.80
N LEU A 86 -37.11 5.16 -0.06
CA LEU A 86 -36.64 4.12 -0.99
C LEU A 86 -35.66 4.67 -2.03
N SER A 87 -35.97 5.83 -2.61
CA SER A 87 -35.09 6.51 -3.57
C SER A 87 -33.77 6.93 -2.92
N GLY A 88 -33.84 7.50 -1.72
CA GLY A 88 -32.67 7.92 -0.95
C GLY A 88 -31.78 6.74 -0.54
N THR A 89 -32.36 5.60 -0.15
CA THR A 89 -31.60 4.38 0.18
C THR A 89 -30.86 3.84 -1.03
N LEU A 90 -31.51 3.80 -2.20
CA LEU A 90 -30.90 3.31 -3.44
C LEU A 90 -29.71 4.19 -3.88
N GLN A 91 -29.89 5.51 -3.86
CA GLN A 91 -28.83 6.45 -4.22
C GLN A 91 -27.70 6.47 -3.19
N GLY A 92 -28.04 6.45 -1.90
CA GLY A 92 -27.08 6.45 -0.79
C GLY A 92 -26.13 5.26 -0.85
N LEU A 93 -26.65 4.05 -1.06
CA LEU A 93 -25.82 2.84 -1.13
C LEU A 93 -24.85 2.85 -2.33
N SER A 94 -25.29 3.36 -3.48
CA SER A 94 -24.42 3.52 -4.65
C SER A 94 -23.28 4.51 -4.36
N TYR A 95 -23.61 5.67 -3.79
CA TYR A 95 -22.63 6.69 -3.44
C TYR A 95 -21.63 6.20 -2.37
N ASP A 96 -22.12 5.53 -1.34
CA ASP A 96 -21.27 4.95 -0.30
C ASP A 96 -20.30 3.95 -0.91
N SER A 97 -20.77 3.04 -1.77
CA SER A 97 -19.91 2.03 -2.40
C SER A 97 -18.75 2.63 -3.20
N ARG A 98 -18.99 3.73 -3.92
CA ARG A 98 -17.99 4.49 -4.66
C ARG A 98 -16.93 5.06 -3.72
N THR A 99 -17.40 5.67 -2.64
CA THR A 99 -16.56 6.31 -1.62
C THR A 99 -15.66 5.28 -0.92
N TRP A 100 -16.24 4.16 -0.48
CA TRP A 100 -15.49 3.08 0.18
C TRP A 100 -14.45 2.44 -0.75
N LEU A 101 -14.76 2.30 -2.03
CA LEU A 101 -13.81 1.81 -3.04
C LEU A 101 -12.63 2.77 -3.16
N ASP A 102 -12.88 4.06 -3.36
CA ASP A 102 -11.82 5.05 -3.54
C ASP A 102 -10.95 5.21 -2.29
N GLU A 103 -11.55 5.12 -1.09
CA GLU A 103 -10.84 5.11 0.19
C GLU A 103 -9.94 3.87 0.32
N GLY A 104 -10.45 2.68 0.00
CA GLY A 104 -9.64 1.45 -0.01
C GLY A 104 -8.47 1.54 -0.98
N LEU A 105 -8.71 2.07 -2.18
CA LEU A 105 -7.67 2.27 -3.18
C LEU A 105 -6.58 3.25 -2.70
N SER A 106 -6.98 4.31 -2.01
CA SER A 106 -6.09 5.33 -1.44
C SER A 106 -5.24 4.77 -0.30
N ARG A 107 -5.83 4.03 0.63
CA ARG A 107 -5.13 3.44 1.79
C ARG A 107 -4.00 2.51 1.38
N MET A 108 -4.26 1.63 0.41
CA MET A 108 -3.23 0.71 -0.09
C MET A 108 -2.11 1.45 -0.83
N ARG A 109 -2.43 2.51 -1.59
CA ARG A 109 -1.41 3.38 -2.18
C ARG A 109 -0.51 3.98 -1.10
N THR A 110 -1.09 4.48 -0.01
CA THR A 110 -0.34 5.02 1.13
C THR A 110 0.54 3.95 1.77
N ALA A 111 0.03 2.73 1.98
CA ALA A 111 0.81 1.64 2.54
C ALA A 111 2.05 1.31 1.69
N LEU A 112 1.91 1.26 0.36
CA LEU A 112 3.02 1.04 -0.57
C LEU A 112 4.08 2.16 -0.49
N LEU A 113 3.65 3.42 -0.45
CA LEU A 113 4.56 4.56 -0.33
C LEU A 113 5.31 4.54 1.01
N MET A 114 4.62 4.23 2.10
CA MET A 114 5.22 4.13 3.44
C MET A 114 6.21 2.97 3.52
N ALA A 115 5.89 1.81 2.94
CA ALA A 115 6.81 0.68 2.86
C ALA A 115 8.10 1.06 2.10
N LYS A 116 7.97 1.74 0.96
CA LYS A 116 9.12 2.20 0.17
C LYS A 116 9.97 3.22 0.93
N GLN A 117 9.34 4.15 1.63
CA GLN A 117 10.04 5.12 2.48
C GLN A 117 10.77 4.43 3.63
N ALA A 118 10.14 3.46 4.30
CA ALA A 118 10.76 2.69 5.37
C ALA A 118 12.00 1.93 4.88
N SER A 119 11.92 1.26 3.71
CA SER A 119 13.08 0.56 3.14
C SER A 119 14.26 1.50 2.85
N ARG A 120 14.00 2.73 2.39
CA ARG A 120 15.05 3.75 2.18
C ARG A 120 15.68 4.22 3.48
N LEU A 121 14.86 4.48 4.51
CA LEU A 121 15.38 4.88 5.82
C LEU A 121 16.27 3.80 6.45
N LEU A 122 15.94 2.52 6.24
CA LEU A 122 16.76 1.40 6.69
C LEU A 122 18.09 1.32 5.93
N GLU A 123 18.08 1.55 4.61
CA GLU A 123 19.29 1.62 3.78
C GLU A 123 20.21 2.76 4.25
N ASP A 124 19.68 3.99 4.31
CA ASP A 124 20.38 5.18 4.82
C ASP A 124 20.99 4.96 6.21
N PHE A 125 20.25 4.30 7.11
CA PHE A 125 20.72 4.04 8.46
C PHE A 125 21.93 3.10 8.46
N ILE A 126 21.88 2.03 7.67
CA ILE A 126 22.98 1.05 7.56
C ILE A 126 24.21 1.68 6.91
N GLU A 127 24.03 2.56 5.92
CA GLU A 127 25.12 3.29 5.29
C GLU A 127 25.78 4.29 6.26
N ARG A 128 24.99 5.07 7.02
CA ARG A 128 25.53 6.07 7.98
C ARG A 128 26.26 5.47 9.18
N GLN A 129 25.97 4.22 9.58
CA GLN A 129 26.77 3.54 10.61
C GLN A 129 28.25 3.40 10.19
N GLU A 130 28.52 3.35 8.88
CA GLU A 130 29.87 3.19 8.32
C GLU A 130 30.72 4.47 8.46
N GLU A 131 30.13 5.65 8.27
CA GLU A 131 30.81 6.94 8.47
C GLU A 131 31.24 7.12 9.93
N ALA A 132 30.44 6.63 10.88
CA ALA A 132 30.71 6.77 12.32
C ALA A 132 31.66 5.70 12.89
N GLU A 133 31.80 4.55 12.23
CA GLU A 133 32.77 3.51 12.58
C GLU A 133 34.14 3.75 11.91
N GLY A 134 34.18 4.26 10.67
CA GLY A 134 35.42 4.64 9.99
C GLY A 134 36.20 5.78 10.66
N VAL A 135 35.49 6.76 11.26
CA VAL A 135 36.11 7.88 11.99
C VAL A 135 36.72 7.47 13.34
N ARG A 136 36.41 6.28 13.86
CA ARG A 136 36.97 5.79 15.14
C ARG A 136 38.26 4.99 15.00
N HIS A 137 38.70 4.72 13.76
CA HIS A 137 39.89 3.92 13.46
C HIS A 137 41.02 4.70 12.75
N GLU A 138 40.88 6.01 12.59
CA GLU A 138 41.96 6.95 12.21
C GLU A 138 42.53 7.67 13.44
#